data_AF-A0A2S8CX93-F1
#
_entry.id   AF-A0A2S8CX93-F1
#
_cell.length_a   1.000
_cell.length_b   1.000
_cell.length_c   1.000
_cell.angle_alpha   90.00
_cell.angle_beta   90.00
_cell.angle_gamma   90.00
#
_symmetry.space_group_name_H-M   'P 1'
#
loop_
_entity.id
_entity.type
_entity.pdbx_description
1 polymer ?
#
loop_
_entity_poly.entity_id
_entity_poly.type
_entity_poly.pdbx_seq_one_letter_code
_entity_poly.pdbx_strand_id
1 'polypeptide(L)'
;MFIDSEKRLKQLSDEAKKNTEDLEEAKKNSRFTQVSPKGWERVRELLKDSQGISALKLYSFLAEHIDPTCGAVVADQQFLAEKLGVSRST
;
A
#
# COMPACT_ATOMS: atom_id res chain seq x y z
N MET A 1 9.69 -46.38 -10.74
CA MET A 1 10.37 -45.22 -11.35
C MET A 1 9.42 -44.24 -12.05
N PHE A 2 8.20 -44.63 -12.46
CA PHE A 2 7.26 -43.77 -13.21
C PHE A 2 6.44 -42.76 -12.37
N ILE A 3 6.20 -43.05 -11.09
CA ILE A 3 5.41 -42.19 -10.19
C ILE A 3 6.15 -40.87 -9.87
N ASP A 4 7.49 -40.91 -9.88
CA ASP A 4 8.34 -39.75 -9.58
C ASP A 4 8.37 -38.75 -10.76
N SER A 5 8.36 -39.26 -12.00
CA SER A 5 8.29 -38.43 -13.21
C SER A 5 6.96 -37.69 -13.35
N GLU A 6 5.84 -38.31 -12.99
CA GLU A 6 4.53 -37.65 -13.04
C GLU A 6 4.40 -36.55 -11.97
N LYS A 7 4.91 -36.81 -10.75
CA LYS A 7 4.99 -35.78 -9.71
C LYS A 7 5.85 -34.60 -10.14
N ARG A 8 7.00 -34.86 -10.75
CA ARG A 8 7.90 -33.82 -11.26
C ARG A 8 7.28 -33.01 -12.40
N LEU A 9 6.58 -33.66 -13.32
CA LEU A 9 5.84 -32.97 -14.40
C LEU A 9 4.74 -32.07 -13.84
N LYS A 10 4.02 -32.53 -12.82
CA LYS A 10 2.98 -31.72 -12.15
C LYS A 10 3.57 -30.51 -11.44
N GLN A 11 4.70 -30.67 -10.73
CA GLN A 11 5.42 -29.56 -10.11
C GLN A 11 5.87 -28.51 -11.12
N LEU A 12 6.45 -28.94 -12.25
CA LEU A 12 6.86 -28.02 -13.32
C LEU A 12 5.67 -27.26 -13.93
N SER A 13 4.53 -27.94 -14.10
CA SER A 13 3.27 -27.30 -14.54
C SER A 13 2.79 -26.24 -13.55
N ASP A 14 2.80 -26.57 -12.26
CA ASP A 14 2.30 -25.68 -11.21
C ASP A 14 3.23 -24.47 -11.02
N GLU A 15 4.55 -24.66 -11.13
CA GLU A 15 5.54 -23.57 -11.17
C GLU A 15 5.36 -22.68 -12.40
N ALA A 16 5.11 -23.26 -13.58
CA ALA A 16 4.87 -22.49 -14.79
C ALA A 16 3.60 -21.63 -14.66
N LYS A 17 2.51 -22.18 -14.11
CA LYS A 17 1.27 -21.45 -13.84
C LYS A 17 1.48 -20.31 -12.84
N LYS A 18 2.15 -20.59 -11.73
CA LYS A 18 2.47 -19.58 -10.73
C LYS A 18 3.32 -18.45 -11.30
N ASN A 19 4.35 -18.79 -12.08
CA ASN A 19 5.19 -17.78 -12.74
C ASN A 19 4.40 -16.92 -13.73
N THR A 20 3.44 -17.50 -14.47
CA THR A 20 2.57 -16.73 -15.35
C THR A 20 1.61 -15.82 -14.58
N GLU A 21 1.06 -16.30 -13.46
CA GLU A 21 0.19 -15.50 -12.58
C GLU A 21 0.98 -14.33 -11.96
N ASP A 22 2.18 -14.58 -11.43
CA ASP A 22 3.05 -13.55 -10.86
C ASP A 22 3.47 -12.50 -11.92
N LEU A 23 3.71 -12.93 -13.16
CA LEU A 23 3.99 -12.02 -14.30
C LEU A 23 2.78 -11.15 -14.66
N GLU A 24 1.58 -11.72 -14.69
CA GLU A 24 0.33 -10.98 -14.93
C GLU A 24 0.02 -10.03 -13.78
N GLU A 25 0.25 -10.45 -12.53
CA GLU A 25 0.11 -9.64 -11.32
C GLU A 25 1.08 -8.45 -11.33
N ALA A 26 2.33 -8.66 -11.77
CA ALA A 26 3.34 -7.62 -11.88
C ALA A 26 3.07 -6.62 -13.02
N LYS A 27 2.38 -7.05 -14.10
CA LYS A 27 1.92 -6.15 -15.16
C LYS A 27 0.77 -5.25 -14.69
N LYS A 28 -0.02 -5.70 -13.72
CA LYS A 28 -1.01 -4.84 -13.08
C LYS A 28 -0.25 -3.81 -12.27
N ASN A 29 -0.49 -2.53 -12.54
CA ASN A 29 0.08 -1.42 -11.78
C ASN A 29 -0.60 -1.28 -10.40
N SER A 30 -0.72 -2.41 -9.68
CA SER A 30 -1.60 -2.61 -8.52
C SER A 30 -1.19 -1.79 -7.30
N ARG A 31 0.05 -1.30 -7.27
CA ARG A 31 0.59 -0.45 -6.19
C ARG A 31 0.90 0.97 -6.66
N PHE A 32 0.39 1.37 -7.82
CA PHE A 32 0.59 2.71 -8.34
C PHE A 32 -0.46 3.67 -7.74
N THR A 33 0.02 4.60 -6.92
CA THR A 33 -0.81 5.67 -6.36
C THR A 33 -0.54 6.96 -7.11
N GLN A 34 -1.53 7.44 -7.87
CA GLN A 34 -1.44 8.73 -8.55
C GLN A 34 -1.79 9.87 -7.59
N VAL A 35 -0.93 10.87 -7.51
CA VAL A 35 -1.23 12.12 -6.79
C VAL A 35 -1.76 13.16 -7.77
N SER A 36 -2.94 13.72 -7.50
CA SER A 36 -3.54 14.76 -8.33
C SER A 36 -2.76 16.09 -8.20
N PRO A 37 -2.90 17.04 -9.16
CA PRO A 37 -2.27 18.37 -9.04
C PRO A 37 -2.58 19.08 -7.72
N LYS A 38 -3.83 19.01 -7.25
CA LYS A 38 -4.25 19.55 -5.95
C LYS A 38 -3.59 18.83 -4.77
N GLY A 39 -3.40 17.52 -4.87
CA GLY A 39 -2.66 16.75 -3.87
C GLY A 39 -1.21 17.24 -3.76
N TRP A 40 -0.56 17.52 -4.89
CA TRP A 40 0.79 18.07 -4.91
C TRP A 40 0.87 19.49 -4.33
N GLU A 41 -0.11 20.34 -4.61
CA GLU A 41 -0.22 21.67 -4.00
C GLU A 41 -0.32 21.56 -2.48
N ARG A 42 -1.16 20.64 -1.97
CA ARG A 42 -1.32 20.42 -0.53
C ARG A 42 -0.04 19.93 0.13
N VAL A 43 0.69 19.00 -0.50
CA VAL A 43 1.99 18.53 0.00
C VAL A 43 2.97 19.70 0.12
N ARG A 44 3.08 20.55 -0.91
CA ARG A 44 3.96 21.72 -0.88
C ARG A 44 3.55 22.75 0.18
N GLU A 45 2.25 22.91 0.42
CA GLU A 45 1.74 23.79 1.46
C GLU A 45 2.14 23.31 2.86
N LEU A 46 2.01 22.00 3.12
CA LEU A 46 2.34 21.39 4.41
C LEU A 46 3.85 21.37 4.68
N LEU A 47 4.70 21.46 3.66
CA LEU A 47 6.17 21.48 3.85
C LEU A 47 6.74 22.82 4.34
N LYS A 48 5.91 23.84 4.57
CA LYS A 48 6.37 25.21 4.90
C LYS A 48 6.93 25.37 6.32
N ASP A 49 6.47 24.56 7.27
CA ASP A 49 6.86 24.68 8.68
C ASP A 49 6.80 23.33 9.41
N SER A 50 7.27 23.30 10.66
CA SER A 50 7.36 22.08 11.47
C SER A 50 5.99 21.48 11.84
N GLN A 51 4.96 22.32 12.00
CA GLN A 51 3.60 21.88 12.26
C GLN A 51 3.01 21.23 11.01
N GLY A 52 3.26 21.80 9.84
CA GLY A 52 2.89 21.28 8.54
C GLY A 52 3.57 19.94 8.24
N ILE A 53 4.86 19.77 8.59
CA ILE A 53 5.55 18.47 8.46
C ILE A 53 4.84 17.38 9.28
N SER A 54 4.38 17.71 10.49
CA SER A 54 3.65 16.76 11.33
C SER A 54 2.28 16.41 10.72
N ALA A 55 1.56 17.40 10.19
CA ALA A 55 0.31 17.19 9.46
C ALA A 55 0.52 16.39 8.16
N LEU A 56 1.65 16.56 7.47
CA LEU A 56 1.99 15.82 6.25
C LEU A 56 2.11 14.32 6.53
N LYS A 57 2.73 13.92 7.66
CA LYS A 57 2.83 12.51 8.06
C LYS A 57 1.46 11.86 8.22
N LEU A 58 0.53 12.56 8.90
CA LEU A 58 -0.84 12.09 9.05
C LEU A 58 -1.55 12.04 7.68
N TYR A 59 -1.44 13.09 6.89
CA TYR A 59 -2.04 13.16 5.55
C TYR A 59 -1.57 12.02 4.64
N SER A 60 -0.27 11.74 4.58
CA SER A 60 0.28 10.65 3.78
C SER A 60 -0.21 9.28 4.27
N PHE A 61 -0.28 9.09 5.59
CA PHE A 61 -0.77 7.84 6.17
C PHE A 61 -2.23 7.57 5.78
N LEU A 62 -3.09 8.60 5.85
CA LEU A 62 -4.48 8.48 5.45
C LEU A 62 -4.62 8.23 3.94
N ALA A 63 -3.84 8.93 3.11
CA ALA A 63 -3.89 8.75 1.66
C ALA A 63 -3.45 7.35 1.22
N GLU A 64 -2.50 6.74 1.92
CA GLU A 64 -2.04 5.37 1.67
C GLU A 64 -3.09 4.31 2.02
N HIS A 65 -3.93 4.56 3.01
CA HIS A 65 -4.87 3.58 3.57
C HIS A 65 -6.35 3.86 3.23
N ILE A 66 -6.60 4.79 2.31
CA ILE A 66 -7.97 5.16 1.91
C ILE A 66 -8.67 4.00 1.22
N ASP A 67 -9.88 3.69 1.69
CA ASP A 67 -10.70 2.66 1.06
C ASP A 67 -11.09 3.09 -0.37
N PRO A 68 -10.78 2.30 -1.41
CA PRO A 68 -11.02 2.70 -2.80
C PRO A 68 -12.51 2.69 -3.18
N THR A 69 -13.36 2.02 -2.40
CA THR A 69 -14.80 1.89 -2.65
C THR A 69 -15.62 3.03 -2.04
N CYS A 70 -15.25 3.53 -0.86
CA CYS A 70 -15.99 4.56 -0.14
C CYS A 70 -15.20 5.84 0.14
N GLY A 71 -13.89 5.86 -0.13
CA GLY A 71 -13.06 7.06 0.02
C GLY A 71 -12.85 7.49 1.48
N ALA A 72 -12.94 6.56 2.43
CA ALA A 72 -12.83 6.84 3.86
C ALA A 72 -11.72 6.01 4.52
N VAL A 73 -11.19 6.54 5.62
CA VAL A 73 -10.29 5.83 6.54
C VAL A 73 -10.89 5.93 7.94
N VAL A 74 -11.07 4.78 8.60
CA VAL A 74 -11.47 4.72 10.00
C VAL A 74 -10.33 4.09 10.77
N ALA A 75 -9.76 4.86 11.70
CA ALA A 75 -8.67 4.41 12.55
C ALA A 75 -8.87 4.95 13.96
N ASP A 76 -8.54 4.12 14.95
CA ASP A 76 -8.51 4.55 16.34
C ASP A 76 -7.36 5.56 16.57
N GLN A 77 -7.57 6.53 17.47
CA GLN A 77 -6.58 7.57 17.74
C GLN A 77 -5.29 7.01 18.37
N GLN A 78 -5.39 5.99 19.22
CA GLN A 78 -4.23 5.33 19.81
C GLN A 78 -3.44 4.60 18.72
N PHE A 79 -4.13 3.92 17.81
CA PHE A 79 -3.48 3.29 16.65
C PHE A 79 -2.73 4.31 15.77
N LEU A 80 -3.34 5.45 15.47
CA LEU A 80 -2.66 6.52 14.70
C LEU A 80 -1.45 7.09 15.45
N ALA A 81 -1.57 7.30 16.77
CA ALA A 81 -0.48 7.80 17.59
C ALA A 81 0.74 6.86 17.56
N GLU A 82 0.50 5.55 17.67
CA GLU A 82 1.54 4.51 17.56
C GLU A 82 2.20 4.47 16.18
N LYS A 83 1.41 4.55 15.10
CA LYS A 83 1.94 4.55 13.73
C LYS A 83 2.75 5.81 13.39
N LEU A 84 2.39 6.95 13.97
CA LEU A 84 3.04 8.23 13.72
C LEU A 84 4.14 8.57 14.72
N GLY A 85 4.31 7.76 15.79
CA GLY A 85 5.30 7.99 16.84
C GLY A 85 5.03 9.24 17.66
N VAL A 86 3.75 9.57 17.89
CA VAL A 86 3.31 10.74 18.65
C VAL A 86 2.51 10.32 19.89
N SER A 87 2.36 11.23 20.85
CA SER A 87 1.51 11.00 22.01
C SER A 87 0.06 11.38 21.73
N ARG A 88 -0.88 10.73 22.43
CA ARG A 88 -2.29 11.08 22.40
C ARG A 88 -2.58 12.14 23.48
N SER A 89 -3.15 13.27 23.09
CA SER A 89 -3.81 14.20 24.01
C SER A 89 -5.20 13.67 24.32
N THR A 90 -5.66 13.83 25.57
CA THR A 90 -7.04 13.50 25.96
C THR A 90 -7.97 14.67 25.65
#